data_AF-R2QWM3-F1
#
_entry.id   AF-R2QWM3-F1
#
_cell.length_a   1.000
_cell.length_b   1.000
_cell.length_c   1.000
_cell.angle_alpha   90.00
_cell.angle_beta   90.00
_cell.angle_gamma   90.00
#
_symmetry.space_group_name_H-M   'P 1'
#
loop_
_entity.id
_entity.type
_entity.pdbx_description
1 polymer ?
#
loop_
_entity_poly.entity_id
_entity_poly.type
_entity_poly.pdbx_seq_one_letter_code
_entity_poly.pdbx_strand_id
1 'polypeptide(L)'
;MRTSIFLESKKGTVIIQAAELLYITVDTTKDHSLCFVTKQEKHYCTGDLNDFDDTNRNWLFRCHRSFIVNLLTIKEINKYERRVYFLDDQSENNCPFSRRKYVPLKESLKDFLLTEQQA
;
A
#
# COMPACT_ATOMS: atom_id res chain seq x y z
N MET A 1 -10.23 6.62 -10.66
CA MET A 1 -9.39 7.86 -10.69
C MET A 1 -7.96 7.55 -11.13
N ARG A 2 -7.26 8.44 -11.86
CA ARG A 2 -5.81 8.29 -12.11
C ARG A 2 -5.04 8.91 -10.93
N THR A 3 -4.75 8.09 -9.93
CA THR A 3 -4.04 8.53 -8.72
C THR A 3 -2.58 8.08 -8.75
N SER A 4 -1.66 8.91 -8.27
CA SER A 4 -0.21 8.64 -8.29
C SER A 4 0.48 9.14 -7.03
N ILE A 5 1.62 8.54 -6.69
CA ILE A 5 2.55 9.01 -5.67
C ILE A 5 3.78 9.59 -6.35
N PHE A 6 4.16 10.80 -5.95
CA PHE A 6 5.37 11.47 -6.40
C PHE A 6 6.45 11.29 -5.34
N LEU A 7 7.57 10.68 -5.73
CA LEU A 7 8.74 10.50 -4.87
C LEU A 7 9.87 11.36 -5.38
N GLU A 8 10.42 12.21 -4.52
CA GLU A 8 11.63 12.95 -4.82
C GLU A 8 12.85 12.08 -4.49
N SER A 9 13.68 11.81 -5.50
CA SER A 9 14.96 11.13 -5.34
C SER A 9 16.09 12.02 -5.80
N LYS A 10 17.32 11.75 -5.32
CA LYS A 10 18.54 12.44 -5.77
C LYS A 10 18.75 12.37 -7.29
N LYS A 11 18.17 11.35 -7.95
CA LYS A 11 18.26 11.12 -9.41
C LYS A 11 17.08 11.74 -10.19
N GLY A 12 16.13 12.39 -9.53
CA GLY A 12 14.92 12.96 -10.13
C GLY A 12 13.64 12.48 -9.46
N THR A 13 12.49 12.94 -9.96
CA THR A 13 11.17 12.56 -9.47
C THR A 13 10.74 11.23 -10.07
N VAL A 14 10.35 10.28 -9.21
CA VAL A 14 9.74 9.01 -9.61
C VAL A 14 8.23 9.12 -9.39
N ILE A 15 7.45 8.81 -10.42
CA ILE A 15 5.99 8.82 -10.34
C ILE A 15 5.50 7.37 -10.31
N ILE A 16 4.90 6.96 -9.20
CA ILE A 16 4.32 5.63 -9.03
C ILE A 16 2.82 5.73 -9.25
N GLN A 17 2.30 5.01 -10.24
CA GLN A 17 0.86 4.90 -10.46
C GLN A 17 0.22 4.04 -9.35
N ALA A 18 -0.95 4.44 -8.86
CA ALA A 18 -1.63 3.69 -7.82
C ALA A 18 -1.97 2.25 -8.25
N ALA A 19 -2.20 2.00 -9.55
CA ALA A 19 -2.43 0.65 -10.07
C ALA A 19 -1.20 -0.28 -9.99
N GLU A 20 0.00 0.29 -9.89
CA GLU A 20 1.27 -0.46 -9.82
C GLU A 20 1.74 -0.68 -8.38
N LEU A 21 1.30 0.15 -7.43
CA LEU A 21 1.71 0.05 -6.03
C LEU A 21 0.99 -1.10 -5.32
N LEU A 22 1.73 -1.93 -4.58
CA LEU A 22 1.17 -2.99 -3.75
C LEU A 22 1.01 -2.53 -2.30
N TYR A 23 2.11 -2.06 -1.70
CA TYR A 23 2.13 -1.55 -0.34
C TYR A 23 3.38 -0.68 -0.10
N ILE A 24 3.34 0.06 1.01
CA ILE A 24 4.45 0.86 1.53
C ILE A 24 4.88 0.25 2.86
N THR A 25 6.18 0.10 3.07
CA THR A 25 6.75 -0.41 4.32
C THR A 25 8.00 0.37 4.72
N VAL A 26 8.53 0.09 5.91
CA VAL A 26 9.81 0.62 6.37
C VAL A 26 10.87 -0.48 6.22
N ASP A 27 11.93 -0.20 5.46
CA ASP A 27 13.06 -1.10 5.33
C ASP A 27 14.13 -0.76 6.37
N THR A 28 14.18 -1.54 7.46
CA THR A 28 15.15 -1.33 8.54
C THR A 28 16.60 -1.63 8.14
N THR A 29 16.82 -2.27 6.98
CA THR A 29 18.16 -2.55 6.46
C THR A 29 18.73 -1.40 5.64
N LYS A 30 17.87 -0.47 5.20
CA LYS A 30 18.24 0.73 4.44
C LYS A 30 17.93 2.00 5.22
N ASP A 31 18.56 2.14 6.38
CA ASP A 31 18.48 3.35 7.21
C ASP A 31 17.04 3.77 7.53
N HIS A 32 16.17 2.80 7.83
CA HIS A 32 14.75 3.03 8.10
C HIS A 32 14.00 3.79 6.99
N SER A 33 14.46 3.69 5.74
CA SER A 33 13.82 4.33 4.59
C SER A 33 12.45 3.72 4.31
N LEU A 34 11.54 4.54 3.80
CA LEU A 34 10.29 4.06 3.22
C LEU A 34 10.60 3.28 1.94
N CYS A 35 9.91 2.16 1.78
CA CYS A 35 10.01 1.26 0.65
C CYS A 35 8.62 1.10 0.01
N PHE A 36 8.51 1.55 -1.22
CA PHE A 36 7.31 1.46 -2.05
C PHE A 36 7.47 0.22 -2.93
N VAL A 37 6.72 -0.83 -2.60
CA VAL A 37 6.76 -2.10 -3.33
C VAL A 37 5.72 -2.03 -4.43
N THR A 38 6.16 -2.08 -5.68
CA THR A 38 5.31 -2.14 -6.87
C THR A 38 5.27 -3.57 -7.41
N LYS A 39 4.44 -3.80 -8.43
CA LYS A 39 4.39 -5.09 -9.16
C LYS A 39 5.72 -5.48 -9.80
N GLN A 40 6.59 -4.51 -10.09
CA GLN A 40 7.82 -4.72 -10.87
C GLN A 40 9.08 -4.50 -10.04
N GLU A 41 9.11 -3.48 -9.18
CA GLU A 41 10.31 -3.09 -8.47
C GLU A 41 10.03 -2.40 -7.12
N LYS A 42 11.10 -1.97 -6.45
CA LYS A 42 11.03 -1.28 -5.15
C LYS A 42 11.66 0.08 -5.27
N HIS A 43 10.94 1.10 -4.83
CA HIS A 43 11.46 2.46 -4.74
C HIS A 43 11.66 2.86 -3.28
N TYR A 44 12.69 3.66 -3.03
CA TYR A 44 13.07 4.06 -1.68
C TYR A 44 13.08 5.58 -1.55
N CYS A 45 12.55 6.08 -0.44
CA CYS A 45 12.68 7.48 -0.07
C CYS A 45 12.82 7.64 1.45
N THR A 46 13.34 8.78 1.87
CA THR A 46 13.30 9.22 3.27
C THR A 46 11.90 9.78 3.58
N GLY A 47 11.37 9.54 4.78
CA GLY A 47 10.06 10.04 5.20
C GLY A 47 9.44 9.17 6.29
N ASP A 48 8.19 9.48 6.66
CA ASP A 48 7.42 8.69 7.62
C ASP A 48 6.17 8.10 6.96
N LEU A 49 5.73 6.92 7.42
CA LEU A 49 4.48 6.31 6.93
C LEU A 49 3.26 7.20 7.21
N ASN A 50 3.30 8.04 8.24
CA ASN A 50 2.22 8.95 8.60
C ASN A 50 1.95 9.99 7.49
N ASP A 51 2.94 10.30 6.65
CA ASP A 51 2.76 11.18 5.49
C ASP A 51 1.83 10.58 4.42
N PHE A 52 1.56 9.27 4.53
CA PHE A 52 0.70 8.48 3.65
C PHE A 52 -0.59 8.01 4.32
N ASP A 53 -0.82 8.41 5.57
CA ASP A 53 -2.01 8.08 6.37
C ASP A 53 -2.99 9.28 6.39
N ASP A 54 -3.17 9.93 5.23
CA ASP A 54 -4.07 11.08 5.06
C ASP A 54 -5.37 10.71 4.32
N THR A 55 -6.47 11.32 4.74
CA THR A 55 -7.83 11.27 4.19
C THR A 55 -7.92 11.51 2.67
N ASN A 56 -6.98 12.24 2.07
CA ASN A 56 -6.97 12.46 0.61
C ASN A 56 -6.60 11.20 -0.20
N ARG A 57 -6.14 10.12 0.44
CA ARG A 57 -5.77 8.86 -0.20
C ARG A 57 -6.61 7.70 0.34
N ASN A 58 -7.91 7.72 0.05
CA ASN A 58 -8.87 6.69 0.45
C ASN A 58 -8.53 5.26 -0.04
N TRP A 59 -7.61 5.11 -0.98
CA TRP A 59 -7.11 3.85 -1.52
C TRP A 59 -5.87 3.32 -0.77
N LEU A 60 -5.33 4.07 0.21
CA LEU A 60 -4.27 3.62 1.11
C LEU A 60 -4.85 3.32 2.49
N PHE A 61 -4.37 2.25 3.13
CA PHE A 61 -4.82 1.87 4.46
C PHE A 61 -3.67 1.40 5.36
N ARG A 62 -3.53 2.02 6.55
CA ARG A 62 -2.54 1.62 7.57
C ARG A 62 -2.93 0.29 8.24
N CYS A 63 -2.51 -0.83 7.63
CA CYS A 63 -2.82 -2.20 8.05
C CYS A 63 -1.89 -2.75 9.15
N HIS A 64 -0.72 -2.14 9.32
CA HIS A 64 0.24 -2.46 10.39
C HIS A 64 1.01 -1.21 10.81
N ARG A 65 1.65 -1.20 11.98
CA ARG A 65 2.48 -0.06 12.43
C ARG A 65 3.60 0.30 11.45
N SER A 66 4.03 -0.67 10.64
CA SER A 66 5.12 -0.52 9.65
C SER A 66 4.65 -0.81 8.21
N PHE A 67 3.34 -0.90 7.96
CA PHE A 67 2.83 -1.17 6.62
C PHE A 67 1.56 -0.39 6.32
N ILE A 68 1.50 0.16 5.11
CA ILE A 68 0.33 0.73 4.49
C ILE A 68 0.04 -0.10 3.24
N VAL A 69 -1.15 -0.65 3.12
CA VAL A 69 -1.56 -1.46 1.97
C VAL A 69 -2.35 -0.61 0.98
N ASN A 70 -2.18 -0.89 -0.31
CA ASN A 70 -3.02 -0.31 -1.35
C ASN A 70 -4.28 -1.16 -1.54
N LEU A 71 -5.46 -0.57 -1.35
CA LEU A 71 -6.76 -1.22 -1.51
C LEU A 71 -7.09 -1.54 -2.98
N LEU A 72 -6.57 -0.76 -3.94
CA LEU A 72 -6.82 -0.95 -5.38
C LEU A 72 -6.29 -2.29 -5.91
N THR A 73 -5.20 -2.78 -5.32
CA THR A 73 -4.49 -3.95 -5.81
C THR A 73 -4.77 -5.19 -4.98
N ILE A 74 -5.67 -5.14 -4.00
CA ILE A 74 -6.00 -6.31 -3.16
C ILE A 74 -6.77 -7.34 -3.98
N LYS A 75 -6.23 -8.56 -4.02
CA LYS A 75 -6.92 -9.76 -4.50
C LYS A 75 -7.68 -10.47 -3.38
N GLU A 76 -7.00 -10.66 -2.25
CA GLU A 76 -7.54 -11.43 -1.13
C GLU A 76 -6.96 -10.94 0.21
N ILE A 77 -7.79 -10.98 1.26
CA ILE A 77 -7.35 -10.82 2.65
C ILE A 77 -7.50 -12.17 3.37
N ASN A 78 -6.38 -12.85 3.62
CA ASN A 78 -6.37 -14.11 4.37
C ASN A 78 -6.28 -13.84 5.88
N LYS A 79 -7.37 -14.09 6.60
CA LYS A 79 -7.48 -13.90 8.05
C LYS A 79 -6.55 -14.80 8.86
N TYR A 80 -6.39 -16.05 8.42
CA TYR A 80 -5.66 -17.08 9.18
C TYR A 80 -4.16 -16.82 9.14
N GLU A 81 -3.64 -16.50 7.96
CA GLU A 81 -2.23 -16.16 7.74
C GLU A 81 -1.89 -14.72 8.14
N ARG A 82 -2.92 -13.87 8.24
CA ARG A 82 -2.80 -12.41 8.48
C ARG A 82 -2.01 -11.72 7.37
N ARG A 83 -2.33 -12.07 6.12
CA ARG A 83 -1.69 -11.55 4.91
C ARG A 83 -2.71 -11.02 3.92
N VAL A 84 -2.33 -9.96 3.23
CA VAL A 84 -3.02 -9.45 2.04
C VAL A 84 -2.24 -9.91 0.81
N TYR A 85 -2.96 -10.42 -0.17
CA TYR A 85 -2.45 -10.85 -1.47
C TYR A 85 -2.94 -9.91 -2.56
N PHE A 86 -2.15 -9.76 -3.62
CA PHE A 86 -2.36 -8.71 -4.63
C PHE A 86 -2.73 -9.25 -6.02
N LEU A 87 -3.41 -8.42 -6.80
CA LEU A 87 -3.76 -8.65 -8.20
C LEU A 87 -2.54 -8.43 -9.11
N ASP A 88 -2.40 -9.28 -10.13
CA ASP A 88 -1.34 -9.20 -11.15
C ASP A 88 0.09 -9.12 -10.63
N ASP A 89 0.34 -9.63 -9.41
CA ASP A 89 1.67 -9.68 -8.82
C ASP A 89 2.34 -11.03 -9.10
N GLN A 90 3.33 -11.01 -10.00
CA GLN A 90 4.11 -12.18 -10.38
C GLN A 90 5.20 -12.53 -9.35
N SER A 91 5.51 -11.63 -8.42
CA SER A 91 6.57 -11.82 -7.43
C SER A 91 6.06 -12.40 -6.10
N GLU A 92 4.78 -12.82 -6.05
CA GLU A 92 4.12 -13.40 -4.87
C GLU A 92 4.29 -12.54 -3.60
N ASN A 93 4.33 -11.21 -3.74
CA ASN A 93 4.39 -10.35 -2.58
C ASN A 93 3.10 -10.47 -1.77
N ASN A 94 3.25 -10.25 -0.47
CA ASN A 94 2.13 -10.18 0.45
C ASN A 94 2.42 -9.13 1.51
N CYS A 95 1.36 -8.53 2.03
CA CYS A 95 1.47 -7.51 3.07
C CYS A 95 0.88 -8.05 4.39
N PRO A 96 1.65 -8.08 5.49
CA PRO A 96 1.13 -8.47 6.78
C PRO A 96 0.19 -7.38 7.34
N PHE A 97 -0.75 -7.79 8.18
CA PHE A 97 -1.59 -6.85 8.94
C PHE A 97 -1.71 -7.22 10.42
N SER A 98 -1.91 -6.22 11.27
CA SER A 98 -2.13 -6.43 12.70
C SER A 98 -3.50 -7.06 12.97
N ARG A 99 -3.61 -7.93 13.98
CA ARG A 99 -4.89 -8.56 14.37
C ARG A 99 -6.04 -7.56 14.53
N ARG A 100 -5.78 -6.43 15.19
CA ARG A 100 -6.75 -5.36 15.44
C ARG A 100 -7.18 -4.60 14.17
N LYS A 101 -6.41 -4.71 13.09
CA LYS A 101 -6.66 -4.03 11.82
C LYS A 101 -7.46 -4.90 10.84
N TYR A 102 -7.77 -6.16 11.15
CA TYR A 102 -8.53 -7.03 10.26
C TYR A 102 -9.92 -6.47 9.91
N VAL A 103 -10.72 -6.15 10.93
CA VAL A 103 -12.09 -5.63 10.73
C VAL A 103 -12.06 -4.28 10.01
N PRO A 104 -11.27 -3.27 10.46
CA PRO A 104 -11.15 -2.00 9.75
C PRO A 104 -10.64 -2.12 8.31
N LEU A 105 -9.69 -3.02 8.03
CA LEU A 105 -9.17 -3.24 6.68
C LEU A 105 -10.28 -3.80 5.76
N LYS A 106 -11.05 -4.77 6.24
CA LYS A 106 -12.15 -5.36 5.49
C LYS A 106 -13.25 -4.35 5.19
N GLU A 107 -13.59 -3.51 6.17
CA GLU A 107 -14.57 -2.42 6.02
C GLU A 107 -14.07 -1.38 5.01
N SER A 108 -12.83 -0.92 5.16
CA SER A 108 -12.23 0.06 4.25
C SER A 108 -12.18 -0.46 2.81
N LEU A 109 -11.84 -1.74 2.60
CA LEU A 109 -11.86 -2.34 1.26
C LEU A 109 -13.28 -2.38 0.68
N LYS A 110 -14.29 -2.72 1.50
CA LYS A 110 -15.70 -2.72 1.05
C LYS A 110 -16.15 -1.32 0.65
N ASP A 111 -15.89 -0.33 1.47
CA ASP A 111 -16.29 1.07 1.23
C ASP A 111 -15.58 1.63 -0.01
N PHE A 112 -14.30 1.29 -0.18
CA PHE A 112 -13.53 1.62 -1.36
C PHE A 112 -14.16 1.05 -2.65
N LEU A 113 -14.48 -0.25 -2.65
CA LEU A 113 -15.10 -0.91 -3.81
C LEU A 113 -16.50 -0.38 -4.15
N LEU A 114 -17.29 0.00 -3.13
CA LEU A 114 -18.60 0.62 -3.34
C LEU A 114 -18.49 2.00 -3.97
N THR A 115 -17.47 2.77 -3.59
CA THR A 115 -17.22 4.11 -4.16
C THR A 115 -16.86 4.02 -5.65
N GLU A 116 -16.05 3.03 -6.04
CA GLU A 116 -15.66 2.82 -7.44
C GLU A 116 -16.83 2.35 -8.33
N GLN A 117 -17.86 1.71 -7.78
CA GLN A 117 -19.05 1.30 -8.55
C GLN A 117 -20.02 2.44 -8.87
N GLN A 118 -19.89 3.58 -8.18
CA GLN A 118 -20.76 4.74 -8.33
C GLN A 118 -20.13 5.88 -9.15
N ALA A 119 -18.87 5.73 -9.56
CA ALA A 119 -18.05 6.73 -10.24
C ALA A 119 -17.93 6.50 -11.76
#